data_AF-A0A9D5YKS1-F1
#
_entry.id   AF-A0A9D5YKS1-F1
#
_cell.length_a   1.000
_cell.length_b   1.000
_cell.length_c   1.000
_cell.angle_alpha   90.00
_cell.angle_beta   90.00
_cell.angle_gamma   90.00
#
_symmetry.space_group_name_H-M   'P 1'
#
loop_
_entity.id
_entity.type
_entity.pdbx_description
1 polymer ?
#
loop_
_entity_poly.entity_id
_entity_poly.type
_entity_poly.pdbx_seq_one_letter_code
_entity_poly.pdbx_strand_id
1 'polypeptide(L)'
;MKKLGIILFFILFAIPLPFAALYSLFALAGIVMELAELNFGMVVVYLMIMLAAVPYGLIYIYALIRTLDSEKVSPATFAPAMQLAVAALLLVLINPVAELIGASETCFGLRVGDYEIVESLDTHGGFHGDGTYYLILDCSKNREKALKAVSKWDRLPLPENVELMMYGGIKDGRYYGYHLAEEANMPRIENGYYVFRDRHRGGNDPSDDSELLSRYSFNFTIAVYDADTDRMYYFEYDT
;
A
#
# COMPACT_ATOMS: atom_id res chain seq x y z
N MET A 1 -44.20 -25.36 -27.07
CA MET A 1 -43.60 -25.85 -25.82
C MET A 1 -42.09 -25.60 -25.69
N LYS A 2 -41.28 -25.67 -26.76
CA LYS A 2 -39.82 -25.43 -26.68
C LYS A 2 -39.41 -23.98 -26.32
N LYS A 3 -40.11 -22.95 -26.83
CA LYS A 3 -39.81 -21.54 -26.54
C LYS A 3 -40.00 -21.17 -25.05
N LEU A 4 -41.03 -21.69 -24.38
CA LEU A 4 -41.29 -21.39 -22.97
C LEU A 4 -40.21 -22.00 -22.04
N GLY A 5 -39.74 -23.22 -22.34
CA GLY A 5 -38.68 -23.86 -21.57
C GLY A 5 -37.31 -23.17 -21.69
N ILE A 6 -36.99 -22.62 -22.86
CA ILE A 6 -35.75 -21.85 -23.08
C ILE A 6 -35.82 -20.51 -22.33
N ILE A 7 -36.95 -19.80 -22.41
CA ILE A 7 -37.16 -18.54 -21.68
C ILE A 7 -37.07 -18.78 -20.17
N LEU A 8 -37.70 -19.85 -19.66
CA LEU A 8 -37.66 -20.20 -18.24
C LEU A 8 -36.25 -20.58 -17.77
N PHE A 9 -35.47 -21.30 -18.60
CA PHE A 9 -34.06 -21.61 -18.32
C PHE A 9 -33.21 -20.34 -18.22
N PHE A 10 -33.41 -19.35 -19.11
CA PHE A 10 -32.68 -18.08 -19.04
C PHE A 10 -33.06 -17.27 -17.79
N ILE A 11 -34.35 -17.20 -17.44
CA ILE A 11 -34.81 -16.49 -16.23
C ILE A 11 -34.29 -17.16 -14.95
N LEU A 12 -34.28 -18.49 -14.89
CA LEU A 12 -33.90 -19.24 -13.70
C LEU A 12 -32.39 -19.44 -13.55
N PHE A 13 -31.63 -19.50 -14.65
CA PHE A 13 -30.21 -19.89 -14.59
C PHE A 13 -29.26 -18.90 -15.27
N ALA A 14 -29.65 -18.23 -16.35
CA ALA A 14 -28.73 -17.35 -17.10
C ALA A 14 -28.77 -15.88 -16.67
N ILE A 15 -29.85 -15.41 -16.04
CA ILE A 15 -29.94 -14.07 -15.43
C ILE A 15 -29.35 -14.08 -14.02
N PRO A 16 -29.62 -15.07 -13.13
CA PRO A 16 -29.09 -15.05 -11.78
C PRO A 16 -27.58 -15.28 -11.71
N LEU A 17 -26.99 -16.05 -12.63
CA LEU A 17 -25.54 -16.30 -12.67
C LEU A 17 -24.71 -15.01 -12.81
N PRO A 18 -24.97 -14.13 -13.80
CA PRO A 18 -24.23 -12.88 -13.91
C PRO A 18 -24.55 -11.92 -12.77
N PHE A 19 -25.75 -11.92 -12.19
CA PHE A 19 -26.03 -11.11 -11.00
C PHE A 19 -25.31 -11.63 -9.74
N ALA A 20 -25.23 -12.94 -9.56
CA ALA A 20 -24.48 -13.56 -8.46
C ALA A 20 -22.97 -13.41 -8.65
N ALA A 21 -22.47 -13.49 -9.89
CA ALA A 21 -21.06 -13.22 -10.21
C ALA A 21 -20.73 -11.74 -9.99
N LEU A 22 -21.62 -10.82 -10.40
CA LEU A 22 -21.47 -9.39 -10.17
C LEU A 22 -21.54 -9.07 -8.67
N TYR A 23 -22.49 -9.66 -7.93
CA TYR A 23 -22.60 -9.51 -6.48
C TYR A 23 -21.38 -10.08 -5.74
N SER A 24 -20.88 -11.23 -6.18
CA SER A 24 -19.63 -11.81 -5.66
C SER A 24 -18.43 -10.90 -5.96
N LEU A 25 -18.38 -10.28 -7.14
CA LEU A 25 -17.37 -9.28 -7.49
C LEU A 25 -17.50 -8.02 -6.63
N PHE A 26 -18.72 -7.55 -6.34
CA PHE A 26 -18.98 -6.42 -5.45
C PHE A 26 -18.59 -6.73 -4.00
N ALA A 27 -18.90 -7.93 -3.51
CA ALA A 27 -18.52 -8.36 -2.16
C ALA A 27 -17.01 -8.53 -2.05
N LEU A 28 -16.36 -9.12 -3.07
CA LEU A 28 -14.91 -9.24 -3.11
C LEU A 28 -14.24 -7.85 -3.21
N ALA A 29 -14.78 -6.93 -4.01
CA ALA A 29 -14.31 -5.56 -4.10
C ALA A 29 -14.51 -4.80 -2.77
N GLY A 30 -15.63 -5.01 -2.07
CA GLY A 30 -15.87 -4.45 -0.74
C GLY A 30 -14.85 -4.95 0.28
N ILE A 31 -14.61 -6.27 0.32
CA ILE A 31 -13.59 -6.89 1.18
C ILE A 31 -12.17 -6.40 0.83
N VAL A 32 -11.85 -6.24 -0.46
CA VAL A 32 -10.56 -5.70 -0.90
C VAL A 32 -10.43 -4.22 -0.54
N MET A 33 -11.50 -3.41 -0.62
CA MET A 33 -11.49 -2.01 -0.18
C MET A 33 -11.32 -1.88 1.33
N GLU A 34 -11.89 -2.80 2.11
CA GLU A 34 -11.79 -2.82 3.57
C GLU A 34 -10.43 -3.33 4.07
N LEU A 35 -9.74 -4.17 3.28
CA LEU A 35 -8.43 -4.73 3.61
C LEU A 35 -7.23 -3.92 3.09
N ALA A 36 -7.40 -3.00 2.14
CA ALA A 36 -6.27 -2.46 1.36
C ALA A 36 -6.01 -0.95 1.48
N GLU A 37 -6.74 -0.18 2.30
CA GLU A 37 -6.59 1.29 2.44
C GLU A 37 -6.35 2.00 1.07
N LEU A 38 -7.10 1.59 0.04
CA LEU A 38 -6.81 1.97 -1.34
C LEU A 38 -6.99 3.48 -1.55
N ASN A 39 -5.95 4.14 -2.08
CA ASN A 39 -5.99 5.54 -2.51
C ASN A 39 -7.14 5.77 -3.52
N PHE A 40 -7.88 6.87 -3.35
CA PHE A 40 -9.00 7.34 -4.17
C PHE A 40 -8.82 7.12 -5.69
N GLY A 41 -7.60 7.26 -6.22
CA GLY A 41 -7.29 7.00 -7.63
C GLY A 41 -7.65 5.58 -8.10
N MET A 42 -7.45 4.56 -7.27
CA MET A 42 -7.78 3.17 -7.59
C MET A 42 -9.28 2.92 -7.61
N VAL A 43 -10.03 3.55 -6.70
CA VAL A 43 -11.50 3.48 -6.68
C VAL A 43 -12.08 4.01 -7.99
N VAL A 44 -11.51 5.10 -8.52
CA VAL A 44 -11.90 5.67 -9.82
C VAL A 44 -11.61 4.71 -10.98
N VAL A 45 -10.46 4.04 -10.98
CA VAL A 45 -10.11 3.04 -12.01
C VAL A 45 -11.09 1.87 -12.00
N TYR A 46 -11.43 1.32 -10.83
CA TYR A 46 -12.43 0.24 -10.72
C TYR A 46 -13.81 0.69 -11.19
N LEU A 47 -14.25 1.91 -10.84
CA LEU A 47 -15.50 2.48 -11.31
C LEU A 47 -15.53 2.64 -12.84
N MET A 48 -14.43 3.08 -13.46
CA MET A 48 -14.32 3.20 -14.91
C MET A 48 -14.36 1.84 -15.62
N ILE A 49 -13.70 0.82 -15.05
CA ILE A 49 -13.76 -0.56 -15.58
C ILE A 49 -15.20 -1.10 -15.50
N MET A 50 -15.90 -0.86 -14.40
CA MET A 50 -17.30 -1.28 -14.24
C MET A 50 -18.22 -0.55 -15.23
N LEU A 51 -18.04 0.76 -15.41
CA LEU A 51 -18.78 1.57 -16.39
C LEU A 51 -18.51 1.13 -17.83
N ALA A 52 -17.33 0.59 -18.13
CA ALA A 52 -16.99 0.05 -19.45
C ALA A 52 -17.51 -1.39 -19.65
N ALA A 53 -17.43 -2.25 -18.64
CA ALA A 53 -17.77 -3.68 -18.77
C ALA A 53 -19.29 -3.94 -18.79
N VAL A 54 -20.07 -3.18 -18.01
CA VAL A 54 -21.52 -3.37 -17.89
C VAL A 54 -22.27 -3.13 -19.21
N PRO A 55 -22.01 -2.04 -19.98
CA PRO A 55 -22.65 -1.81 -21.27
C PRO A 55 -22.32 -2.90 -22.30
N TYR A 56 -21.07 -3.39 -22.31
CA TYR A 56 -20.66 -4.49 -23.20
C TYR A 56 -21.40 -5.79 -22.86
N GLY A 57 -21.57 -6.10 -21.57
CA GLY A 57 -22.38 -7.24 -21.11
C GLY A 57 -23.85 -7.13 -21.53
N LEU A 58 -24.44 -5.93 -21.40
CA LEU A 58 -25.83 -5.68 -21.78
C LEU A 58 -26.04 -5.76 -23.30
N ILE A 59 -25.12 -5.21 -24.10
CA ILE A 59 -25.17 -5.29 -25.57
C ILE A 59 -25.05 -6.75 -26.02
N TYR A 60 -24.19 -7.54 -25.38
CA TYR A 60 -24.04 -8.97 -25.65
C TYR A 60 -25.32 -9.75 -25.33
N ILE A 61 -25.92 -9.52 -24.16
CA ILE A 61 -27.20 -10.15 -23.77
C ILE A 61 -28.31 -9.78 -24.77
N TYR A 62 -28.39 -8.51 -25.16
CA TYR A 62 -29.36 -8.03 -26.16
C TYR A 62 -29.16 -8.70 -27.53
N ALA A 63 -27.92 -8.78 -28.01
CA ALA A 63 -27.59 -9.43 -29.27
C ALA A 63 -27.91 -10.94 -29.25
N LEU A 64 -27.66 -11.61 -28.13
CA LEU A 64 -27.97 -13.03 -27.91
C LEU A 64 -29.49 -13.28 -27.92
N ILE A 65 -30.26 -12.46 -27.20
CA ILE A 65 -31.73 -12.55 -27.18
C ILE A 65 -32.28 -12.38 -28.60
N ARG A 66 -31.80 -11.37 -29.35
CA ARG A 66 -32.28 -11.08 -30.70
C ARG A 66 -31.88 -12.16 -31.73
N THR A 67 -30.71 -12.77 -31.58
CA THR A 67 -30.26 -13.85 -32.49
C THR A 67 -30.95 -15.18 -32.20
N LEU A 68 -31.25 -15.50 -30.94
CA LEU A 68 -32.04 -16.66 -30.55
C LEU A 68 -33.48 -16.59 -31.09
N ASP A 69 -34.07 -15.40 -31.17
CA ASP A 69 -35.42 -15.21 -31.71
C ASP A 69 -35.48 -15.42 -33.25
N SER A 70 -34.34 -15.39 -33.93
CA SER A 70 -34.22 -15.59 -35.38
C SER A 70 -33.96 -17.03 -35.82
N GLU A 71 -33.86 -17.99 -34.88
CA GLU A 71 -33.58 -19.44 -35.09
C GLU A 71 -32.31 -19.78 -35.90
N LYS A 72 -31.41 -18.81 -36.19
CA LYS A 72 -30.30 -19.00 -37.14
C LYS A 72 -28.92 -19.22 -36.53
N VAL A 73 -28.72 -19.07 -35.22
CA VAL A 73 -27.38 -19.11 -34.60
C VAL A 73 -27.43 -19.83 -33.25
N SER A 74 -26.47 -20.72 -32.98
CA SER A 74 -26.40 -21.46 -31.71
C SER A 74 -25.53 -20.71 -30.68
N PRO A 75 -25.77 -20.91 -29.37
CA PRO A 75 -24.94 -20.30 -28.31
C PRO A 75 -23.43 -20.57 -28.44
N ALA A 76 -23.05 -21.68 -29.09
CA ALA A 76 -21.65 -22.05 -29.33
C ALA A 76 -20.92 -21.06 -30.25
N THR A 77 -21.65 -20.32 -31.10
CA THR A 77 -21.07 -19.32 -32.01
C THR A 77 -20.51 -18.10 -31.26
N PHE A 78 -20.97 -17.84 -30.03
CA PHE A 78 -20.60 -16.67 -29.23
C PHE A 78 -19.54 -16.96 -28.15
N ALA A 79 -19.31 -18.23 -27.83
CA ALA A 79 -18.32 -18.64 -26.84
C ALA A 79 -16.90 -18.07 -27.08
N PRO A 80 -16.37 -17.99 -28.32
CA PRO A 80 -15.03 -17.45 -28.56
C PRO A 80 -14.93 -15.95 -28.27
N ALA A 81 -15.97 -15.18 -28.62
CA ALA A 81 -16.01 -13.74 -28.38
C ALA A 81 -16.11 -13.43 -26.87
N MET A 82 -16.88 -14.23 -26.13
CA MET A 82 -16.99 -14.13 -24.68
C MET A 82 -15.67 -14.49 -23.98
N GLN A 83 -14.99 -15.55 -24.43
CA GLN A 83 -13.67 -15.93 -23.93
C GLN A 83 -12.63 -14.84 -24.18
N LEU A 84 -12.66 -14.19 -25.36
CA LEU A 84 -11.79 -13.06 -25.66
C LEU A 84 -12.07 -11.84 -24.78
N ALA A 85 -13.34 -11.52 -24.53
CA ALA A 85 -13.71 -10.39 -23.68
C ALA A 85 -13.30 -10.61 -22.21
N VAL A 86 -13.48 -11.82 -21.69
CA VAL A 86 -13.03 -12.20 -20.34
C VAL A 86 -11.50 -12.20 -20.26
N ALA A 87 -10.79 -12.71 -21.27
CA ALA A 87 -9.34 -12.66 -21.32
C ALA A 87 -8.81 -11.22 -21.38
N ALA A 88 -9.45 -10.34 -22.15
CA ALA A 88 -9.11 -8.92 -22.21
C ALA A 88 -9.36 -8.21 -20.86
N LEU A 89 -10.46 -8.52 -20.18
CA LEU A 89 -10.74 -7.99 -18.84
C LEU A 89 -9.72 -8.48 -17.81
N LEU A 90 -9.35 -9.76 -17.84
CA LEU A 90 -8.31 -10.32 -16.98
C LEU A 90 -6.95 -9.65 -17.26
N LEU A 91 -6.58 -9.44 -18.52
CA LEU A 91 -5.37 -8.70 -18.91
C LEU A 91 -5.36 -7.25 -18.40
N VAL A 92 -6.50 -6.57 -18.42
CA VAL A 92 -6.64 -5.21 -17.86
C VAL A 92 -6.52 -5.20 -16.33
N LEU A 93 -6.96 -6.26 -15.65
CA LEU A 93 -6.85 -6.40 -14.19
C LEU A 93 -5.45 -6.83 -13.72
N ILE A 94 -4.65 -7.50 -14.55
CA ILE A 94 -3.30 -7.97 -14.17
C ILE A 94 -2.31 -6.80 -13.99
N ASN A 95 -2.41 -5.73 -14.81
CA ASN A 95 -1.48 -4.60 -14.74
C ASN A 95 -1.56 -3.80 -13.42
N PRO A 96 -2.72 -3.34 -12.93
CA PRO A 96 -2.79 -2.61 -11.66
C PRO A 96 -2.47 -3.50 -10.45
N VAL A 97 -2.76 -4.81 -10.52
CA VAL A 97 -2.38 -5.77 -9.46
C VAL A 97 -0.86 -5.98 -9.43
N ALA A 98 -0.20 -6.03 -10.59
CA ALA A 98 1.26 -6.12 -10.66
C ALA A 98 1.96 -4.85 -10.15
N GLU A 99 1.38 -3.67 -10.40
CA GLU A 99 1.84 -2.41 -9.80
C GLU A 99 1.61 -2.37 -8.28
N LEU A 100 0.49 -2.92 -7.78
CA LEU A 100 0.20 -3.04 -6.34
C LEU A 100 1.15 -4.02 -5.63
N ILE A 101 1.53 -5.12 -6.29
CA ILE A 101 2.53 -6.08 -5.78
C ILE A 101 3.96 -5.52 -5.92
N GLY A 102 4.18 -4.62 -6.89
CA GLY A 102 5.47 -4.02 -7.20
C GLY A 102 5.76 -2.69 -6.50
N ALA A 103 4.77 -2.08 -5.84
CA ALA A 103 4.93 -0.89 -5.01
C ALA A 103 5.65 -1.27 -3.71
N SER A 104 6.93 -1.57 -3.83
CA SER A 104 7.79 -1.75 -2.68
C SER A 104 7.94 -0.41 -1.96
N GLU A 105 7.55 -0.37 -0.70
CA GLU A 105 7.81 0.74 0.19
C GLU A 105 9.30 1.11 0.16
N THR A 106 9.60 2.41 0.19
CA THR A 106 10.98 2.90 0.22
C THR A 106 11.22 3.75 1.46
N CYS A 107 12.17 3.33 2.30
CA CYS A 107 12.63 4.08 3.45
C CYS A 107 13.91 4.83 3.06
N PHE A 108 13.78 6.12 2.72
CA PHE A 108 14.92 6.99 2.35
C PHE A 108 15.87 6.44 1.27
N GLY A 109 15.29 5.80 0.26
CA GLY A 109 16.05 5.23 -0.87
C GLY A 109 16.47 3.77 -0.68
N LEU A 110 16.22 3.17 0.48
CA LEU A 110 16.24 1.72 0.65
C LEU A 110 14.87 1.17 0.28
N ARG A 111 14.83 0.25 -0.68
CA ARG A 111 13.62 -0.45 -1.05
C ARG A 111 13.43 -1.64 -0.12
N VAL A 112 12.34 -1.64 0.67
CA VAL A 112 12.12 -2.62 1.75
C VAL A 112 12.23 -4.06 1.27
N GLY A 113 11.63 -4.37 0.11
CA GLY A 113 11.65 -5.73 -0.48
C GLY A 113 13.03 -6.24 -0.92
N ASP A 114 14.09 -5.43 -0.83
CA ASP A 114 15.46 -5.90 -1.03
C ASP A 114 16.10 -6.48 0.23
N TYR A 115 15.45 -6.38 1.39
CA TYR A 115 16.02 -6.75 2.68
C TYR A 115 15.08 -7.65 3.46
N GLU A 116 15.61 -8.32 4.48
CA GLU A 116 14.81 -9.16 5.37
C GLU A 116 14.19 -8.27 6.46
N ILE A 117 12.86 -8.30 6.57
CA ILE A 117 12.15 -7.61 7.65
C ILE A 117 12.35 -8.42 8.93
N VAL A 118 13.04 -7.83 9.90
CA VAL A 118 13.22 -8.42 11.24
C VAL A 118 11.96 -8.19 12.06
N GLU A 119 11.46 -6.96 12.03
CA GLU A 119 10.28 -6.55 12.80
C GLU A 119 9.65 -5.31 12.17
N SER A 120 8.33 -5.18 12.31
CA SER A 120 7.60 -3.96 11.98
C SER A 120 6.40 -3.82 12.89
N LEU A 121 6.13 -2.62 13.39
CA LEU A 121 4.95 -2.31 14.17
C LEU A 121 4.39 -0.96 13.71
N ASP A 122 3.07 -0.89 13.52
CA ASP A 122 2.36 0.35 13.28
C ASP A 122 1.29 0.54 14.36
N THR A 123 1.32 1.68 15.03
CA THR A 123 0.34 2.08 16.04
C THR A 123 -0.53 3.25 15.61
N HIS A 124 -0.30 3.80 14.41
CA HIS A 124 -1.12 4.90 13.89
C HIS A 124 -2.58 4.47 13.77
N GLY A 125 -3.47 5.38 14.16
CA GLY A 125 -4.91 5.12 14.04
C GLY A 125 -5.78 6.25 14.58
N GLY A 126 -7.09 5.97 14.64
CA GLY A 126 -8.07 6.95 15.11
C GLY A 126 -8.26 8.13 14.16
N PHE A 127 -8.93 9.18 14.64
CA PHE A 127 -9.31 10.34 13.80
C PHE A 127 -8.13 11.23 13.44
N HIS A 128 -7.12 11.30 14.30
CA HIS A 128 -5.94 12.15 14.10
C HIS A 128 -4.81 11.44 13.35
N GLY A 129 -4.81 10.10 13.36
CA GLY A 129 -3.75 9.30 12.74
C GLY A 129 -2.45 9.38 13.51
N ASP A 130 -2.49 9.66 14.81
CA ASP A 130 -1.31 9.75 15.67
C ASP A 130 -0.81 8.34 15.99
N GLY A 131 0.51 8.21 16.15
CA GLY A 131 1.16 6.96 16.49
C GLY A 131 2.64 6.94 16.17
N THR A 132 3.20 5.75 16.34
CA THR A 132 4.54 5.37 15.90
C THR A 132 4.42 4.21 14.93
N TYR A 133 5.14 4.30 13.81
CA TYR A 133 5.50 3.16 13.00
C TYR A 133 7.00 2.95 13.07
N TYR A 134 7.44 1.72 13.31
CA TYR A 134 8.85 1.36 13.15
C TYR A 134 9.03 0.12 12.29
N LEU A 135 10.18 0.06 11.63
CA LEU A 135 10.61 -1.03 10.77
C LEU A 135 12.09 -1.33 11.02
N ILE A 136 12.42 -2.60 11.21
CA ILE A 136 13.78 -3.10 11.36
C ILE A 136 14.09 -4.02 10.19
N LEU A 137 15.15 -3.69 9.44
CA LEU A 137 15.64 -4.51 8.33
C LEU A 137 17.01 -5.11 8.68
N ASP A 138 17.20 -6.36 8.32
CA ASP A 138 18.51 -7.00 8.21
C ASP A 138 19.02 -6.79 6.77
N CYS A 139 20.06 -5.97 6.65
CA CYS A 139 20.70 -5.65 5.38
C CYS A 139 21.95 -6.49 5.09
N SER A 140 22.35 -7.41 5.97
CA SER A 140 23.61 -8.16 5.89
C SER A 140 23.80 -8.89 4.55
N LYS A 141 22.74 -9.53 4.03
CA LYS A 141 22.76 -10.24 2.73
C LYS A 141 22.96 -9.30 1.54
N ASN A 142 22.52 -8.05 1.64
CA ASN A 142 22.55 -7.05 0.56
C ASN A 142 23.27 -5.75 1.00
N ARG A 143 24.33 -5.92 1.80
CA ARG A 143 25.08 -4.82 2.45
C ARG A 143 25.58 -3.78 1.46
N GLU A 144 26.22 -4.18 0.37
CA GLU A 144 26.78 -3.24 -0.61
C GLU A 144 25.70 -2.32 -1.20
N LYS A 145 24.50 -2.85 -1.40
CA LYS A 145 23.34 -2.09 -1.87
C LYS A 145 22.86 -1.09 -0.80
N ALA A 146 22.78 -1.52 0.45
CA ALA A 146 22.45 -0.65 1.58
C ALA A 146 23.48 0.47 1.74
N LEU A 147 24.78 0.17 1.76
CA LEU A 147 25.88 1.14 1.84
C LEU A 147 25.84 2.16 0.71
N LYS A 148 25.48 1.74 -0.52
CA LYS A 148 25.29 2.65 -1.64
C LYS A 148 24.10 3.60 -1.41
N ALA A 149 23.00 3.10 -0.85
CA ALA A 149 21.81 3.90 -0.54
C ALA A 149 22.10 4.93 0.57
N VAL A 150 22.73 4.50 1.67
CA VAL A 150 23.04 5.36 2.82
C VAL A 150 24.28 6.25 2.60
N SER A 151 24.99 6.12 1.48
CA SER A 151 26.18 6.94 1.19
C SER A 151 25.92 8.45 1.16
N LYS A 152 24.66 8.86 1.01
CA LYS A 152 24.20 10.25 1.02
C LYS A 152 23.63 10.70 2.37
N TRP A 153 23.54 9.80 3.34
CA TRP A 153 23.04 10.08 4.68
C TRP A 153 24.15 10.68 5.53
N ASP A 154 23.77 11.34 6.61
CA ASP A 154 24.72 11.89 7.56
C ASP A 154 25.35 10.77 8.39
N ARG A 155 26.57 11.00 8.88
CA ARG A 155 27.21 10.06 9.80
C ARG A 155 26.78 10.34 11.23
N LEU A 156 26.60 9.28 12.01
CA LEU A 156 26.41 9.39 13.46
C LEU A 156 27.58 10.15 14.12
N PRO A 157 27.34 10.85 15.25
CA PRO A 157 26.16 10.77 16.13
C PRO A 157 24.92 11.51 15.61
N LEU A 158 23.76 11.22 16.20
CA LEU A 158 22.52 11.95 15.95
C LEU A 158 22.63 13.41 16.44
N PRO A 159 21.88 14.36 15.85
CA PRO A 159 21.70 15.69 16.42
C PRO A 159 21.06 15.59 17.81
N GLU A 160 21.44 16.49 18.72
CA GLU A 160 21.02 16.44 20.13
C GLU A 160 19.50 16.37 20.29
N ASN A 161 18.72 17.14 19.51
CA ASN A 161 17.26 17.13 19.66
C ASN A 161 16.66 15.79 19.24
N VAL A 162 17.18 15.19 18.16
CA VAL A 162 16.75 13.89 17.67
C VAL A 162 17.18 12.79 18.64
N GLU A 163 18.39 12.88 19.18
CA GLU A 163 18.91 11.95 20.18
C GLU A 163 18.05 11.91 21.45
N LEU A 164 17.57 13.07 21.91
CA LEU A 164 16.63 13.19 23.03
C LEU A 164 15.25 12.58 22.73
N MET A 165 14.78 12.62 21.47
CA MET A 165 13.55 11.90 21.08
C MET A 165 13.76 10.38 21.12
N MET A 166 14.92 9.91 20.62
CA MET A 166 15.20 8.48 20.50
C MET A 166 15.50 7.82 21.86
N TYR A 167 16.36 8.42 22.68
CA TYR A 167 16.90 7.79 23.91
C TYR A 167 16.55 8.53 25.20
N GLY A 168 15.80 9.63 25.10
CA GLY A 168 15.53 10.53 26.23
C GLY A 168 16.77 11.25 26.75
N GLY A 169 16.58 12.05 27.81
CA GLY A 169 17.67 12.76 28.47
C GLY A 169 17.24 14.08 29.11
N ILE A 170 18.21 14.90 29.48
CA ILE A 170 18.00 16.23 30.07
C ILE A 170 18.70 17.27 29.23
N LYS A 171 17.96 18.31 28.82
CA LYS A 171 18.49 19.50 28.14
C LYS A 171 17.89 20.75 28.77
N ASP A 172 18.74 21.72 29.11
CA ASP A 172 18.37 22.98 29.76
C ASP A 172 17.48 22.80 31.02
N GLY A 173 17.74 21.74 31.80
CA GLY A 173 16.98 21.41 33.00
C GLY A 173 15.58 20.81 32.75
N ARG A 174 15.21 20.55 31.49
CA ARG A 174 14.00 19.83 31.11
C ARG A 174 14.32 18.37 30.79
N TYR A 175 13.52 17.45 31.32
CA TYR A 175 13.58 16.04 30.98
C TYR A 175 12.74 15.73 29.74
N TYR A 176 13.31 14.97 28.81
CA TYR A 176 12.67 14.43 27.62
C TYR A 176 12.66 12.91 27.75
N GLY A 177 11.48 12.29 27.70
CA GLY A 177 11.28 10.88 28.02
C GLY A 177 10.44 10.13 27.01
N TYR A 178 10.64 10.41 25.71
CA TYR A 178 9.91 9.74 24.62
C TYR A 178 10.41 8.31 24.38
N HIS A 179 11.74 8.10 24.45
CA HIS A 179 12.36 6.77 24.41
C HIS A 179 11.96 5.89 23.21
N LEU A 180 11.80 6.49 22.03
CA LEU A 180 11.35 5.76 20.82
C LEU A 180 12.24 4.56 20.47
N ALA A 181 13.54 4.64 20.75
CA ALA A 181 14.46 3.53 20.52
C ALA A 181 14.12 2.29 21.36
N GLU A 182 13.52 2.46 22.54
CA GLU A 182 13.11 1.33 23.40
C GLU A 182 11.98 0.52 22.74
N GLU A 183 11.07 1.16 22.00
CA GLU A 183 9.96 0.48 21.32
C GLU A 183 10.46 -0.57 20.31
N ALA A 184 11.55 -0.26 19.59
CA ALA A 184 12.15 -1.16 18.60
C ALA A 184 13.35 -1.96 19.13
N ASN A 185 13.62 -1.93 20.44
CA ASN A 185 14.84 -2.48 21.05
C ASN A 185 16.12 -2.02 20.33
N MET A 186 16.12 -0.79 19.81
CA MET A 186 17.22 -0.21 19.06
C MET A 186 18.35 0.17 20.03
N PRO A 187 19.55 -0.43 19.90
CA PRO A 187 20.68 -0.03 20.72
C PRO A 187 21.17 1.36 20.30
N ARG A 188 21.95 2.00 21.18
CA ARG A 188 22.68 3.20 20.81
C ARG A 188 23.77 2.85 19.79
N ILE A 189 23.63 3.32 18.56
CA ILE A 189 24.57 3.03 17.48
C ILE A 189 25.69 4.07 17.48
N GLU A 190 26.94 3.61 17.46
CA GLU A 190 28.12 4.47 17.41
C GLU A 190 28.64 4.62 15.97
N ASN A 191 28.71 3.50 15.21
CA ASN A 191 29.20 3.49 13.84
C ASN A 191 28.03 3.31 12.87
N GLY A 192 27.71 4.35 12.11
CA GLY A 192 26.58 4.25 11.21
C GLY A 192 26.22 5.56 10.53
N TYR A 193 25.05 5.52 9.91
CA TYR A 193 24.50 6.62 9.14
C TYR A 193 23.08 6.89 9.60
N TYR A 194 22.63 8.13 9.49
CA TYR A 194 21.26 8.49 9.76
C TYR A 194 20.74 9.50 8.75
N VAL A 195 19.43 9.51 8.59
CA VAL A 195 18.72 10.58 7.91
C VAL A 195 17.48 10.91 8.73
N PHE A 196 17.32 12.20 9.00
CA PHE A 196 16.17 12.75 9.70
C PHE A 196 15.36 13.60 8.73
N ARG A 197 14.03 13.50 8.83
CA ARG A 197 13.11 14.35 8.10
C ARG A 197 11.98 14.83 9.01
N ASP A 198 11.98 16.11 9.32
CA ASP A 198 10.84 16.81 9.85
C ASP A 198 9.74 16.94 8.77
N ARG A 199 8.58 16.38 9.07
CA ARG A 199 7.35 16.44 8.25
C ARG A 199 6.36 17.47 8.80
N HIS A 200 6.71 18.19 9.87
CA HIS A 200 5.84 19.21 10.45
C HIS A 200 5.62 20.36 9.46
N ARG A 201 4.37 20.84 9.37
CA ARG A 201 4.01 21.92 8.44
C ARG A 201 4.57 23.24 8.95
N GLY A 202 5.58 23.79 8.26
CA GLY A 202 6.11 25.13 8.54
C GLY A 202 7.63 25.26 8.42
N GLY A 203 8.37 24.14 8.41
CA GLY A 203 9.81 24.13 8.20
C GLY A 203 10.20 24.42 6.75
N ASN A 204 11.25 25.21 6.54
CA ASN A 204 11.83 25.45 5.21
C ASN A 204 12.79 24.32 4.79
N ASP A 205 13.45 23.67 5.76
CA ASP A 205 14.37 22.56 5.56
C ASP A 205 13.88 21.33 6.33
N PRO A 206 13.48 20.25 5.66
CA PRO A 206 13.06 19.03 6.33
C PRO A 206 14.16 18.34 7.14
N SER A 207 15.44 18.67 6.94
CA SER A 207 16.53 18.08 7.73
C SER A 207 16.87 18.84 9.01
N ASP A 208 16.28 20.02 9.22
CA ASP A 208 16.52 20.88 10.38
C ASP A 208 15.74 20.38 11.62
N ASP A 209 16.46 20.05 12.69
CA ASP A 209 15.90 19.60 13.97
C ASP A 209 15.78 20.73 15.01
N SER A 210 16.19 21.96 14.70
CA SER A 210 16.33 23.04 15.69
C SER A 210 15.04 23.40 16.42
N GLU A 211 13.89 23.30 15.75
CA GLU A 211 12.57 23.59 16.34
C GLU A 211 11.88 22.36 16.92
N LEU A 212 12.44 21.15 16.73
CA LEU A 212 11.81 19.87 17.06
C LEU A 212 11.30 19.80 18.50
N LEU A 213 12.08 20.26 19.47
CA LEU A 213 11.75 20.21 20.90
C LEU A 213 11.02 21.46 21.41
N SER A 214 10.85 22.49 20.56
CA SER A 214 10.22 23.76 20.93
C SER A 214 8.71 23.80 20.69
N ARG A 215 8.18 22.80 19.98
CA ARG A 215 6.80 22.71 19.52
C ARG A 215 5.95 21.73 20.34
N TYR A 216 4.64 21.75 20.07
CA TYR A 216 3.65 20.96 20.81
C TYR A 216 3.32 19.61 20.19
N SER A 217 3.69 19.39 18.92
CA SER A 217 3.45 18.13 18.21
C SER A 217 4.67 17.73 17.39
N PHE A 218 4.79 16.44 17.13
CA PHE A 218 5.90 15.84 16.41
C PHE A 218 5.35 15.13 15.19
N ASN A 219 5.87 15.48 14.02
CA ASN A 219 5.60 14.76 12.78
C ASN A 219 6.95 14.63 12.10
N PHE A 220 7.65 13.52 12.30
CA PHE A 220 8.96 13.32 11.68
C PHE A 220 9.16 11.86 11.29
N THR A 221 10.17 11.63 10.47
CA THR A 221 10.71 10.31 10.17
C THR A 221 12.20 10.31 10.38
N ILE A 222 12.74 9.18 10.84
CA ILE A 222 14.17 8.97 10.97
C ILE A 222 14.51 7.55 10.51
N ALA A 223 15.61 7.40 9.78
CA ALA A 223 16.24 6.12 9.58
C ALA A 223 17.67 6.15 10.10
N VAL A 224 18.10 5.04 10.71
CA VAL A 224 19.46 4.84 11.18
C VAL A 224 19.96 3.48 10.71
N TYR A 225 21.10 3.49 10.03
CA TYR A 225 21.82 2.30 9.59
C TYR A 225 23.00 2.04 10.52
N ASP A 226 22.98 0.89 11.20
CA ASP A 226 24.08 0.36 12.00
C ASP A 226 25.10 -0.32 11.08
N ALA A 227 26.30 0.26 10.96
CA ALA A 227 27.37 -0.27 10.11
C ALA A 227 28.11 -1.46 10.72
N ASP A 228 27.95 -1.70 12.02
CA ASP A 228 28.57 -2.82 12.74
C ASP A 228 27.72 -4.08 12.61
N THR A 229 26.39 -3.95 12.62
CA THR A 229 25.46 -5.09 12.53
C THR A 229 24.74 -5.21 11.18
N ASP A 230 24.93 -4.24 10.29
CA ASP A 230 24.21 -4.12 9.00
C ASP A 230 22.68 -4.14 9.18
N ARG A 231 22.18 -3.50 10.24
CA ARG A 231 20.75 -3.31 10.51
C ARG A 231 20.30 -1.90 10.16
N MET A 232 19.09 -1.77 9.63
CA MET A 232 18.45 -0.47 9.42
C MET A 232 17.21 -0.37 10.31
N TYR A 233 17.12 0.71 11.07
CA TYR A 233 15.96 1.06 11.89
C TYR A 233 15.29 2.28 11.27
N TYR A 234 14.01 2.18 10.96
CA TYR A 234 13.18 3.28 10.47
C TYR A 234 12.09 3.56 11.49
N PHE A 235 11.82 4.84 11.73
CA PHE A 235 10.73 5.32 12.55
C PHE A 235 9.97 6.41 11.82
N GLU A 236 8.66 6.36 11.97
CA GLU A 236 7.71 7.42 11.66
C GLU A 236 6.93 7.73 12.92
N TYR A 237 6.93 8.99 13.33
CA TYR A 237 6.30 9.43 14.57
C TYR A 237 5.40 10.63 14.29
N ASP A 238 4.12 10.50 14.66
CA ASP A 238 3.06 11.48 14.49
C ASP A 238 2.26 11.65 15.80
N THR A 239 2.05 12.90 16.23
CA THR A 239 1.28 13.27 17.44
C THR A 239 0.41 14.50 17.21
#